data_AF-A0A963SFY5-F1
#
_entry.id   AF-A0A963SFY5-F1
#
_cell.length_a   1.000
_cell.length_b   1.000
_cell.length_c   1.000
_cell.angle_alpha   90.00
_cell.angle_beta   90.00
_cell.angle_gamma   90.00
#
_symmetry.space_group_name_H-M   'P 1'
#
loop_
_entity.id
_entity.type
_entity.pdbx_description
1 polymer ?
#
loop_
_entity_poly.entity_id
_entity_poly.type
_entity_poly.pdbx_seq_one_letter_code
_entity_poly.pdbx_strand_id
1 'polypeptide(L)'
;LAVRALGAMTGRTGSSPILCLVGPPGVGKTSLGQSIAEAMERKFEIVSLGGVRDEAEIRGHRKTYIGAMPGRIIKAINQSKVTNPVILLDEIDKLASDQRGDPASALLEVLDPSQNQAFLDHYLEVPYDLSKVLFIATANYKQQIPQPLADRMELIDLAGYYEDEKVEISRRHLLPRQIHANSLGDGDLLVEDEVLRQIVRSYTREAGGR
;
A
#
# COMPACT_ATOMS: atom_id res chain seq x y z
N LEU A 1 -17.43 6.88 -2.56
CA LEU A 1 -17.27 7.00 -1.09
C LEU A 1 -15.82 7.28 -0.69
N ALA A 2 -14.84 6.49 -1.16
CA ALA A 2 -13.40 6.71 -0.90
C ALA A 2 -12.86 8.12 -1.24
N VAL A 3 -13.22 8.68 -2.40
CA VAL A 3 -12.80 10.05 -2.80
C VAL A 3 -13.34 11.12 -1.85
N ARG A 4 -14.51 10.88 -1.25
CA ARG A 4 -15.16 11.81 -0.31
C ARG A 4 -14.51 11.75 1.09
N ALA A 5 -14.04 10.56 1.49
CA ALA A 5 -13.24 10.38 2.69
C ALA A 5 -11.86 11.06 2.52
N LEU A 6 -11.18 10.84 1.39
CA LEU A 6 -9.90 11.49 1.06
C LEU A 6 -10.01 13.03 1.02
N GLY A 7 -11.09 13.56 0.43
CA GLY A 7 -11.36 15.00 0.42
C GLY A 7 -11.69 15.62 1.79
N ALA A 8 -12.08 14.80 2.77
CA ALA A 8 -12.27 15.25 4.15
C ALA A 8 -10.95 15.22 4.96
N MET A 9 -10.00 14.35 4.59
CA MET A 9 -8.69 14.23 5.22
C MET A 9 -7.75 15.41 4.89
N THR A 10 -7.91 16.05 3.73
CA THR A 10 -7.09 17.20 3.31
C THR A 10 -7.40 18.49 4.08
N GLY A 11 -8.52 18.55 4.81
CA GLY A 11 -8.98 19.75 5.55
C GLY A 11 -9.00 19.63 7.08
N ARG A 12 -8.66 18.47 7.66
CA ARG A 12 -8.70 18.24 9.11
C ARG A 12 -7.34 17.85 9.66
N THR A 13 -6.68 18.81 10.29
CA THR A 13 -5.43 18.66 11.07
C THR A 13 -5.66 17.93 12.41
N GLY A 14 -6.39 16.80 12.39
CA GLY A 14 -6.65 16.02 13.59
C GLY A 14 -7.33 14.69 13.28
N SER A 15 -6.67 13.59 13.66
CA SER A 15 -7.22 12.23 13.80
C SER A 15 -8.09 11.75 12.64
N SER A 16 -7.63 11.90 11.40
CA SER A 16 -8.25 11.18 10.30
C SER A 16 -7.81 9.71 10.37
N PRO A 17 -8.76 8.75 10.34
CA PRO A 17 -8.42 7.32 10.37
C PRO A 17 -7.57 6.95 9.15
N ILE A 18 -6.74 5.92 9.30
CA ILE A 18 -5.86 5.46 8.22
C ILE A 18 -6.67 4.60 7.27
N LEU A 19 -6.58 4.90 5.98
CA LEU A 19 -7.27 4.14 4.96
C LEU A 19 -6.65 2.74 4.85
N CYS A 20 -7.44 1.68 4.96
CA CYS A 20 -6.99 0.32 4.69
C CYS A 20 -7.85 -0.31 3.59
N LEU A 21 -7.22 -0.63 2.47
CA LEU A 21 -7.85 -1.29 1.33
C LEU A 21 -7.80 -2.81 1.54
N VAL A 22 -8.95 -3.43 1.74
CA VAL A 22 -9.07 -4.87 2.03
C VAL A 22 -9.72 -5.58 0.86
N GLY A 23 -9.16 -6.68 0.38
CA GLY A 23 -9.79 -7.46 -0.69
C GLY A 23 -8.88 -8.56 -1.22
N PRO A 24 -9.38 -9.46 -2.09
CA PRO A 24 -8.58 -10.55 -2.62
C PRO A 24 -7.35 -10.04 -3.43
N PRO A 25 -6.34 -10.90 -3.67
CA PRO A 25 -5.22 -10.52 -4.52
C PRO A 25 -5.70 -10.17 -5.94
N GLY A 26 -5.05 -9.20 -6.57
CA GLY A 26 -5.34 -8.81 -7.95
C GLY A 26 -6.51 -7.83 -8.15
N VAL A 27 -7.16 -7.34 -7.08
CA VAL A 27 -8.23 -6.32 -7.17
C VAL A 27 -7.71 -4.87 -7.27
N GLY A 28 -6.43 -4.68 -7.60
CA GLY A 28 -5.88 -3.33 -7.85
C GLY A 28 -5.67 -2.45 -6.62
N LYS A 29 -5.54 -3.01 -5.41
CA LYS A 29 -5.30 -2.25 -4.15
C LYS A 29 -4.12 -1.28 -4.27
N THR A 30 -2.98 -1.76 -4.75
CA THR A 30 -1.77 -0.96 -4.97
C THR A 30 -1.97 0.09 -6.05
N SER A 31 -2.60 -0.27 -7.17
CA SER A 31 -2.92 0.66 -8.26
C SER A 31 -3.82 1.79 -7.79
N LEU A 32 -4.80 1.50 -6.93
CA LEU A 32 -5.68 2.51 -6.34
C LEU A 32 -4.89 3.48 -5.45
N GLY A 33 -3.97 2.97 -4.62
CA GLY A 33 -3.06 3.80 -3.83
C GLY A 33 -2.20 4.72 -4.68
N GLN A 34 -1.66 4.20 -5.78
CA GLN A 34 -0.89 4.98 -6.75
C GLN A 34 -1.75 6.08 -7.41
N SER A 35 -2.96 5.76 -7.85
CA SER A 35 -3.88 6.75 -8.45
C SER A 35 -4.29 7.83 -7.46
N ILE A 36 -4.44 7.51 -6.17
CA ILE A 36 -4.67 8.50 -5.11
C ILE A 36 -3.47 9.45 -5.01
N ALA A 37 -2.24 8.92 -4.99
CA ALA A 37 -1.03 9.74 -4.93
C ALA A 37 -0.88 10.65 -6.15
N GLU A 38 -1.14 10.12 -7.36
CA GLU A 38 -1.14 10.89 -8.62
C GLU A 38 -2.18 12.01 -8.59
N ALA A 39 -3.41 11.72 -8.16
CA ALA A 39 -4.48 12.73 -8.04
C ALA A 39 -4.18 13.81 -6.99
N MET A 40 -3.34 13.50 -6.00
CA MET A 40 -2.88 14.45 -4.97
C MET A 40 -1.56 15.13 -5.33
N GLU A 41 -0.98 14.82 -6.50
CA GLU A 41 0.34 15.31 -6.94
C GLU A 41 1.46 15.02 -5.92
N ARG A 42 1.37 13.88 -5.23
CA ARG A 42 2.34 13.44 -4.23
C ARG A 42 3.16 12.26 -4.75
N LYS A 43 4.42 12.16 -4.32
CA LYS A 43 5.25 10.98 -4.60
C LYS A 43 4.65 9.76 -3.93
N PHE A 44 4.77 8.62 -4.59
CA PHE A 44 4.22 7.34 -4.14
C PHE A 44 5.36 6.38 -3.82
N GLU A 45 5.36 5.81 -2.62
CA GLU A 45 6.31 4.78 -2.21
C GLU A 45 5.57 3.60 -1.60
N ILE A 46 6.14 2.40 -1.79
CA ILE A 46 5.57 1.16 -1.24
C ILE A 46 6.50 0.61 -0.19
N VAL A 47 5.93 0.32 0.99
CA VAL A 47 6.58 -0.42 2.07
C VAL A 47 5.84 -1.73 2.25
N SER A 48 6.45 -2.83 1.79
CA SER A 48 5.93 -4.16 2.08
C SER A 48 6.11 -4.47 3.57
N LEU A 49 5.07 -5.00 4.21
CA LEU A 49 5.07 -5.48 5.60
C LEU A 49 4.97 -7.00 5.69
N GLY A 50 4.83 -7.68 4.54
CA GLY A 50 4.75 -9.12 4.46
C GLY A 50 5.98 -9.80 5.07
N GLY A 51 5.77 -10.60 6.11
CA GLY A 51 6.83 -11.35 6.78
C GLY A 51 7.71 -10.53 7.72
N VAL A 52 7.37 -9.26 8.00
CA VAL A 52 8.03 -8.46 9.03
C VAL A 52 7.72 -9.07 10.40
N ARG A 53 8.79 -9.29 11.18
CA ARG A 53 8.72 -9.91 12.52
C ARG A 53 9.35 -9.07 13.62
N ASP A 54 10.20 -8.12 13.24
CA ASP A 54 10.99 -7.31 14.17
C ASP A 54 10.62 -5.83 14.01
N GLU A 55 10.47 -5.13 15.13
CA GLU A 55 10.27 -3.68 15.16
C GLU A 55 11.43 -2.92 14.53
N ALA A 56 12.65 -3.47 14.55
CA ALA A 56 13.82 -2.86 13.95
C ALA A 56 13.69 -2.73 12.42
N GLU A 57 12.85 -3.52 11.78
CA GLU A 57 12.57 -3.33 10.35
C GLU A 57 11.74 -2.06 10.08
N ILE A 58 10.99 -1.58 11.07
CA ILE A 58 10.18 -0.35 10.97
C ILE A 58 10.95 0.86 11.52
N ARG A 59 11.60 0.72 12.69
CA ARG A 59 12.33 1.79 13.41
C ARG A 59 13.83 1.83 13.15
N GLY A 60 14.39 0.86 12.42
CA GLY A 60 15.82 0.76 12.20
C GLY A 60 16.58 0.15 13.38
N HIS A 61 17.88 -0.06 13.15
CA HIS A 61 18.82 -0.54 14.15
C HIS A 61 19.61 0.61 14.75
N ARG A 62 20.01 0.49 16.02
CA ARG A 62 20.97 1.42 16.64
C ARG A 62 22.25 1.47 15.82
N LYS A 63 22.76 2.69 15.58
CA LYS A 63 24.01 2.93 14.82
C LYS A 63 25.22 2.16 15.33
N THR A 64 25.22 1.77 16.60
CA THR A 64 26.29 1.00 17.26
C THR A 64 26.42 -0.43 16.74
N TYR A 65 25.43 -0.97 16.04
CA TYR A 65 25.49 -2.33 15.52
C TYR A 65 26.19 -2.41 14.16
N ILE A 66 26.99 -3.46 13.97
CA ILE A 66 27.63 -3.75 12.69
C ILE A 66 26.53 -4.02 11.65
N GLY A 67 26.53 -3.25 10.57
CA GLY A 67 25.50 -3.35 9.53
C GLY A 67 24.17 -2.66 9.87
N ALA A 68 24.15 -1.74 10.83
CA ALA A 68 22.95 -0.98 11.16
C ALA A 68 22.40 -0.22 9.94
N MET A 69 21.08 -0.31 9.75
CA MET A 69 20.35 0.37 8.69
C MET A 69 19.14 1.10 9.27
N PRO A 70 18.70 2.20 8.64
CA PRO A 70 17.43 2.85 8.98
C PRO A 70 16.25 1.94 8.67
N GLY A 71 15.15 2.16 9.37
CA GLY A 71 13.91 1.43 9.18
C GLY A 71 13.28 1.66 7.81
N ARG A 72 12.37 0.76 7.42
CA ARG A 72 11.68 0.79 6.12
C ARG A 72 10.95 2.12 5.88
N ILE A 73 10.40 2.75 6.92
CA ILE A 73 9.68 4.03 6.82
C ILE A 73 10.63 5.16 6.41
N ILE A 74 11.73 5.35 7.15
CA ILE A 74 12.73 6.37 6.83
C ILE A 74 13.39 6.10 5.47
N LYS A 75 13.62 4.82 5.13
CA LYS A 75 14.15 4.44 3.83
C LYS A 75 13.22 4.86 2.69
N ALA A 76 11.92 4.61 2.81
CA ALA A 76 10.92 5.03 1.82
C ALA A 76 10.87 6.57 1.68
N ILE A 77 10.92 7.30 2.79
CA ILE A 77 10.97 8.76 2.76
C ILE A 77 12.22 9.26 2.04
N ASN A 78 13.39 8.71 2.36
CA ASN A 78 14.64 9.05 1.69
C ASN A 78 14.62 8.69 0.19
N GLN A 79 13.91 7.63 -0.22
CA GLN A 79 13.72 7.26 -1.63
C GLN A 79 12.80 8.26 -2.35
N SER A 80 11.71 8.69 -1.70
CA SER A 80 10.74 9.63 -2.27
C SER A 80 11.33 11.03 -2.53
N LYS A 81 12.39 11.40 -1.80
CA LYS A 81 13.04 12.72 -1.81
C LYS A 81 12.10 13.88 -1.48
N VAL A 82 10.94 13.61 -0.86
CA VAL A 82 9.96 14.60 -0.43
C VAL A 82 9.51 14.34 1.01
N THR A 83 8.95 15.35 1.67
CA THR A 83 8.51 15.27 3.07
C THR A 83 7.03 14.92 3.22
N ASN A 84 6.25 14.97 2.13
CA ASN A 84 4.82 14.69 2.10
C ASN A 84 4.40 13.56 1.13
N PRO A 85 5.14 12.43 1.04
CA PRO A 85 4.76 11.33 0.16
C PRO A 85 3.46 10.65 0.60
N VAL A 86 2.86 9.89 -0.31
CA VAL A 86 1.91 8.83 0.00
C VAL A 86 2.71 7.54 0.16
N ILE A 87 2.65 6.92 1.33
CA ILE A 87 3.30 5.63 1.62
C ILE A 87 2.22 4.56 1.70
N LEU A 88 2.32 3.55 0.83
CA LEU A 88 1.49 2.36 0.88
C LEU A 88 2.14 1.29 1.76
N LEU A 89 1.49 0.96 2.88
CA LEU A 89 1.83 -0.16 3.76
C LEU A 89 1.18 -1.43 3.23
N ASP A 90 1.92 -2.23 2.47
CA ASP A 90 1.38 -3.37 1.75
C ASP A 90 1.43 -4.65 2.59
N GLU A 91 0.36 -5.45 2.54
CA GLU A 91 0.24 -6.75 3.25
C GLU A 91 0.31 -6.65 4.79
N ILE A 92 -0.43 -5.70 5.38
CA ILE A 92 -0.45 -5.51 6.83
C ILE A 92 -1.04 -6.70 7.60
N ASP A 93 -1.86 -7.51 6.93
CA ASP A 93 -2.42 -8.76 7.44
C ASP A 93 -1.40 -9.89 7.56
N LYS A 94 -0.20 -9.71 6.99
CA LYS A 94 0.90 -10.68 7.07
C LYS A 94 2.00 -10.28 8.06
N LEU A 95 1.72 -9.31 8.93
CA LEU A 95 2.56 -9.00 10.08
C LEU A 95 2.56 -10.20 11.02
N ALA A 96 3.75 -10.68 11.37
CA ALA A 96 3.91 -11.76 12.33
C ALA A 96 4.48 -11.19 13.63
N SER A 97 3.82 -11.49 14.75
CA SER A 97 4.34 -11.18 16.08
C SER A 97 5.16 -12.36 16.60
N ASP A 98 6.44 -12.15 16.91
CA ASP A 98 7.27 -13.12 17.65
C ASP A 98 7.47 -12.65 19.10
N GLN A 99 7.91 -13.54 19.99
CA GLN A 99 8.19 -13.20 21.41
C GLN A 99 9.28 -12.12 21.60
N ARG A 100 9.98 -11.71 20.53
CA ARG A 100 11.10 -10.76 20.56
C ARG A 100 10.71 -9.31 20.28
N GLY A 101 9.49 -9.06 19.80
CA GLY A 101 9.02 -7.71 19.49
C GLY A 101 7.66 -7.71 18.80
N ASP A 102 6.95 -6.59 18.89
CA ASP A 102 5.67 -6.38 18.24
C ASP A 102 5.77 -5.32 17.13
N PRO A 103 5.89 -5.73 15.85
CA PRO A 103 5.97 -4.77 14.75
C PRO A 103 4.68 -3.96 14.60
N ALA A 104 3.53 -4.45 15.08
CA ALA A 104 2.28 -3.69 15.06
C ALA A 104 2.38 -2.47 15.99
N SER A 105 3.00 -2.62 17.16
CA SER A 105 3.28 -1.50 18.09
C SER A 105 4.20 -0.44 17.48
N ALA A 106 5.22 -0.84 16.71
CA ALA A 106 6.07 0.12 16.00
C ALA A 106 5.30 0.89 14.91
N LEU A 107 4.40 0.21 14.19
CA LEU A 107 3.52 0.87 13.23
C LEU A 107 2.53 1.81 13.92
N LEU A 108 2.02 1.48 15.10
CA LEU A 108 1.13 2.38 15.84
C LEU A 108 1.78 3.73 16.12
N GLU A 109 3.06 3.79 16.48
CA GLU A 109 3.78 5.06 16.67
C GLU A 109 3.88 5.86 15.37
N VAL A 110 4.20 5.19 14.25
CA VAL A 110 4.28 5.81 12.91
C VAL A 110 2.94 6.39 12.49
N LEU A 111 1.86 5.68 12.84
CA LEU A 111 0.50 5.94 12.40
C LEU A 111 -0.28 6.87 13.33
N ASP A 112 0.12 7.01 14.59
CA ASP A 112 -0.55 7.84 15.57
C ASP A 112 -0.24 9.34 15.34
N PRO A 113 -1.23 10.20 15.02
CA PRO A 113 -1.01 11.63 14.81
C PRO A 113 -0.42 12.37 16.01
N SER A 114 -0.52 11.81 17.22
CA SER A 114 0.06 12.39 18.43
C SER A 114 1.55 12.08 18.61
N GLN A 115 2.06 11.04 17.95
CA GLN A 115 3.45 10.58 18.08
C GLN A 115 4.26 10.81 16.79
N ASN A 116 3.60 10.81 15.63
CA ASN A 116 4.27 10.84 14.33
C ASN A 116 5.02 12.15 14.02
N GLN A 117 4.77 13.25 14.74
CA GLN A 117 5.50 14.52 14.59
C GLN A 117 6.96 14.45 15.05
N ALA A 118 7.27 13.49 15.91
CA ALA A 118 8.59 13.31 16.51
C ALA A 118 9.01 11.84 16.48
N PHE A 119 8.73 11.15 15.37
CA PHE A 119 9.07 9.74 15.21
C PHE A 119 10.58 9.52 15.33
N LEU A 120 10.98 8.58 16.18
CA LEU A 120 12.39 8.30 16.45
C LEU A 120 12.82 6.98 15.80
N ASP A 121 13.53 7.09 14.69
CA ASP A 121 14.25 5.96 14.11
C ASP A 121 15.57 5.74 14.87
N HIS A 122 15.83 4.50 15.29
CA HIS A 122 17.00 4.12 16.09
C HIS A 122 18.32 4.32 15.34
N TYR A 123 18.30 4.32 14.01
CA TYR A 123 19.47 4.63 13.21
C TYR A 123 19.66 6.13 13.09
N LEU A 124 18.60 6.90 12.82
CA LEU A 124 18.72 8.35 12.71
C LEU A 124 19.08 9.02 14.05
N GLU A 125 18.48 8.57 15.15
CA GLU A 125 18.61 9.14 16.51
C GLU A 125 18.23 10.63 16.60
N VAL A 126 17.48 11.12 15.61
CA VAL A 126 16.92 12.47 15.59
C VAL A 126 15.42 12.36 15.29
N PRO A 127 14.55 13.15 15.95
CA PRO A 127 13.12 13.13 15.67
C PRO A 127 12.85 13.52 14.21
N TYR A 128 12.00 12.75 13.54
CA TYR A 128 11.54 13.03 12.20
C TYR A 128 10.03 13.29 12.18
N ASP A 129 9.60 14.35 11.49
CA ASP A 129 8.19 14.72 11.37
C ASP A 129 7.52 13.96 10.22
N LEU A 130 6.68 12.98 10.57
CA LEU A 130 5.86 12.19 9.65
C LEU A 130 4.45 12.76 9.47
N SER A 131 4.08 13.88 10.12
CA SER A 131 2.71 14.40 10.11
C SER A 131 2.18 14.76 8.71
N LYS A 132 3.08 15.03 7.75
CA LYS A 132 2.74 15.37 6.37
C LYS A 132 2.62 14.15 5.45
N VAL A 133 3.09 13.00 5.89
CA VAL A 133 3.03 11.73 5.16
C VAL A 133 1.60 11.21 5.19
N LEU A 134 1.08 10.80 4.03
CA LEU A 134 -0.21 10.11 3.97
C LEU A 134 0.04 8.61 3.94
N PHE A 135 -0.46 7.90 4.95
CA PHE A 135 -0.38 6.43 4.99
C PHE A 135 -1.66 5.80 4.45
N ILE A 136 -1.49 4.82 3.56
CA ILE A 136 -2.57 3.94 3.09
C ILE A 136 -2.09 2.51 3.34
N ALA A 137 -2.94 1.65 3.90
CA ALA A 137 -2.62 0.24 4.11
C ALA A 137 -3.36 -0.66 3.12
N THR A 138 -2.82 -1.84 2.86
CA THR A 138 -3.53 -2.92 2.16
C THR A 138 -3.57 -4.19 3.01
N ALA A 139 -4.64 -4.95 2.87
CA ALA A 139 -4.77 -6.29 3.44
C ALA A 139 -5.48 -7.21 2.44
N ASN A 140 -5.20 -8.51 2.52
CA ASN A 140 -6.00 -9.52 1.82
C ASN A 140 -7.14 -10.03 2.70
N TYR A 141 -6.88 -10.22 3.99
CA TYR A 141 -7.85 -10.74 4.95
C TYR A 141 -8.03 -9.80 6.13
N LYS A 142 -9.24 -9.24 6.29
CA LYS A 142 -9.60 -8.35 7.39
C LYS A 142 -9.31 -8.96 8.76
N GLN A 143 -9.59 -10.25 8.93
CA GLN A 143 -9.49 -10.97 10.19
C GLN A 143 -8.04 -11.20 10.65
N GLN A 144 -7.07 -11.03 9.75
CA GLN A 144 -5.64 -11.23 10.03
C GLN A 144 -4.93 -9.91 10.34
N ILE A 145 -5.62 -8.76 10.22
CA ILE A 145 -5.07 -7.47 10.62
C ILE A 145 -4.97 -7.44 12.16
N PRO A 146 -3.83 -7.03 12.75
CA PRO A 146 -3.72 -6.88 14.19
C PRO A 146 -4.80 -5.92 14.73
N GLN A 147 -5.57 -6.36 15.73
CA GLN A 147 -6.69 -5.59 16.28
C GLN A 147 -6.33 -4.14 16.67
N PRO A 148 -5.16 -3.87 17.30
CA PRO A 148 -4.78 -2.50 17.65
C PRO A 148 -4.67 -1.55 16.44
N LEU A 149 -4.29 -2.08 15.28
CA LEU A 149 -4.22 -1.33 14.02
C LEU A 149 -5.62 -1.22 13.39
N ALA A 150 -6.38 -2.31 13.37
CA ALA A 150 -7.72 -2.33 12.80
C ALA A 150 -8.67 -1.30 13.44
N ASP A 151 -8.57 -1.11 14.76
CA ASP A 151 -9.40 -0.15 15.52
C ASP A 151 -9.11 1.32 15.14
N ARG A 152 -7.98 1.59 14.48
CA ARG A 152 -7.54 2.94 14.06
C ARG A 152 -7.65 3.15 12.54
N MET A 153 -8.15 2.15 11.81
CA MET A 153 -8.23 2.15 10.36
C MET A 153 -9.67 2.25 9.86
N GLU A 154 -9.86 3.01 8.79
CA GLU A 154 -11.07 2.94 7.97
C GLU A 154 -10.89 1.84 6.93
N LEU A 155 -11.55 0.71 7.16
CA LEU A 155 -11.48 -0.47 6.29
C LEU A 155 -12.42 -0.28 5.10
N ILE A 156 -11.86 -0.30 3.89
CA ILE A 156 -12.60 -0.26 2.62
C ILE A 156 -12.49 -1.63 1.95
N ASP A 157 -13.61 -2.34 1.89
CA ASP A 157 -13.71 -3.61 1.21
C ASP A 157 -13.77 -3.42 -0.31
N LEU A 158 -12.82 -4.02 -1.02
CA LEU A 158 -12.72 -4.09 -2.47
C LEU A 158 -13.12 -5.50 -2.90
N ALA A 159 -14.29 -5.60 -3.52
CA ALA A 159 -14.79 -6.85 -4.08
C ALA A 159 -13.95 -7.30 -5.28
N GLY A 160 -14.09 -8.58 -5.64
CA GLY A 160 -13.60 -9.08 -6.92
C GLY A 160 -14.36 -8.46 -8.09
N TYR A 161 -13.79 -8.61 -9.28
CA TYR A 161 -14.37 -8.07 -10.51
C TYR A 161 -15.35 -9.05 -11.15
N TYR A 162 -16.45 -8.53 -11.69
CA TYR A 162 -17.31 -9.23 -12.62
C TYR A 162 -16.59 -9.48 -13.95
N GLU A 163 -17.09 -10.43 -14.74
CA GLU A 163 -16.46 -10.80 -16.01
C GLU A 163 -16.31 -9.60 -16.96
N ASP A 164 -17.36 -8.82 -17.16
CA ASP A 164 -17.33 -7.65 -18.02
C ASP A 164 -16.36 -6.58 -17.50
N GLU A 165 -16.25 -6.42 -16.17
CA GLU A 165 -15.27 -5.51 -15.56
C GLU A 165 -13.83 -5.99 -15.83
N LYS A 166 -13.57 -7.29 -15.75
CA LYS A 166 -12.25 -7.85 -16.06
C LYS A 166 -11.88 -7.65 -17.52
N VAL A 167 -12.82 -7.82 -18.44
CA VAL A 167 -12.60 -7.56 -19.87
C VAL A 167 -12.24 -6.09 -20.09
N GLU A 168 -12.99 -5.18 -19.47
CA GLU A 168 -12.74 -3.74 -19.60
C GLU A 168 -11.39 -3.32 -19.00
N ILE A 169 -11.06 -3.84 -17.81
CA ILE A 169 -9.75 -3.63 -17.17
C ILE A 169 -8.63 -4.20 -18.05
N SER A 170 -8.82 -5.39 -18.61
CA SER A 170 -7.84 -6.03 -19.48
C SER A 170 -7.58 -5.18 -20.71
N ARG A 171 -8.64 -4.70 -21.37
CA ARG A 171 -8.53 -3.84 -22.55
C ARG A 171 -7.86 -2.50 -22.25
N ARG A 172 -8.29 -1.80 -21.20
CA ARG A 172 -7.81 -0.44 -20.92
C ARG A 172 -6.42 -0.39 -20.30
N HIS A 173 -6.06 -1.42 -19.54
CA HIS A 173 -4.87 -1.36 -18.68
C HIS A 173 -3.92 -2.53 -18.88
N LEU A 174 -4.39 -3.78 -18.86
CA LEU A 174 -3.48 -4.93 -18.88
C LEU A 174 -2.87 -5.16 -20.27
N LEU A 175 -3.69 -5.20 -21.32
CA LEU A 175 -3.26 -5.45 -22.69
C LEU A 175 -2.28 -4.38 -23.20
N PRO A 176 -2.55 -3.06 -23.06
CA PRO A 176 -1.59 -2.04 -23.46
C PRO A 176 -0.26 -2.14 -22.69
N ARG A 177 -0.33 -2.43 -21.38
CA ARG A 177 0.88 -2.65 -20.56
C ARG A 177 1.70 -3.84 -21.05
N GLN A 178 1.04 -4.95 -21.40
CA GLN A 178 1.72 -6.14 -21.91
C GLN A 178 2.31 -5.92 -23.31
N ILE A 179 1.60 -5.24 -24.21
CA ILE A 179 2.11 -4.87 -25.54
C ILE A 179 3.41 -4.06 -25.38
N HIS A 180 3.38 -3.01 -24.55
CA HIS A 180 4.56 -2.19 -24.27
C HIS A 180 5.68 -2.99 -23.61
N ALA A 181 5.38 -3.80 -22.59
CA ALA A 181 6.39 -4.60 -21.88
C ALA A 181 7.10 -5.63 -22.78
N ASN A 182 6.43 -6.09 -23.84
CA ASN A 182 6.99 -7.03 -24.81
C ASN A 182 7.52 -6.35 -26.07
N SER A 183 7.64 -5.02 -26.09
CA SER A 183 8.12 -4.23 -27.23
C SER A 183 7.34 -4.47 -28.54
N LEU A 184 6.04 -4.76 -28.44
CA LEU A 184 5.15 -4.86 -29.60
C LEU A 184 4.72 -3.46 -30.04
N GLY A 185 4.73 -3.19 -31.34
CA GLY A 185 4.28 -1.95 -31.94
C GLY A 185 2.76 -1.85 -32.04
N ASP A 186 2.28 -0.64 -32.34
CA ASP A 186 0.86 -0.39 -32.58
C ASP A 186 0.36 -1.23 -33.78
N GLY A 187 -0.57 -2.15 -33.51
CA GLY A 187 -1.15 -3.03 -34.52
C GLY A 187 -0.50 -4.42 -34.66
N ASP A 188 0.62 -4.68 -33.98
CA ASP A 188 1.27 -6.01 -34.01
C ASP A 188 0.42 -7.10 -33.33
N LEU A 189 -0.44 -6.70 -32.40
CA LEU A 189 -1.36 -7.57 -31.69
C LEU A 189 -2.72 -6.90 -31.54
N LEU A 190 -3.74 -7.52 -32.14
CA LEU A 190 -5.13 -7.14 -31.98
C LEU A 190 -5.87 -8.27 -31.28
N VAL A 191 -6.43 -7.97 -30.11
CA VAL A 191 -7.21 -8.92 -29.32
C VAL A 191 -8.65 -8.45 -29.28
N GLU A 192 -9.55 -9.23 -29.86
CA GLU A 192 -10.99 -8.95 -29.83
C GLU A 192 -11.58 -9.21 -28.43
N ASP A 193 -12.69 -8.56 -28.11
CA ASP A 193 -13.37 -8.74 -26.81
C ASP A 193 -13.77 -10.18 -26.55
N GLU A 194 -14.17 -10.91 -27.58
CA GLU A 194 -14.61 -12.29 -27.42
C GLU A 194 -13.45 -13.19 -26.98
N VAL A 195 -12.24 -12.89 -27.46
CA VAL A 195 -11.03 -13.58 -27.00
C VAL A 195 -10.75 -13.26 -25.53
N LEU A 196 -10.87 -11.99 -25.13
CA LEU A 196 -10.72 -11.59 -23.72
C LEU A 196 -11.76 -12.27 -22.81
N ARG A 197 -13.03 -12.30 -23.22
CA ARG A 197 -14.10 -13.01 -22.50
C ARG A 197 -13.79 -14.50 -22.38
N GLN A 198 -13.35 -15.13 -23.47
CA GLN A 198 -12.98 -16.53 -23.47
C GLN A 198 -11.81 -16.81 -22.52
N ILE A 199 -10.80 -15.93 -22.47
CA ILE A 199 -9.70 -16.03 -21.50
C ILE A 199 -10.24 -15.96 -20.07
N VAL A 200 -11.04 -14.93 -19.77
CA VAL A 200 -11.61 -14.75 -18.42
C VAL A 200 -12.45 -15.96 -18.01
N ARG A 201 -13.34 -16.47 -18.87
CA ARG A 201 -14.23 -17.61 -18.56
C ARG A 201 -13.51 -18.95 -18.49
N SER A 202 -12.66 -19.24 -19.47
CA SER A 202 -12.14 -20.59 -19.69
C SER A 202 -10.75 -20.81 -19.10
N TYR A 203 -9.98 -19.74 -18.90
CA TYR A 203 -8.57 -19.82 -18.49
C TYR A 203 -8.27 -19.13 -17.15
N THR A 204 -9.20 -18.37 -16.57
CA THR A 204 -9.01 -17.73 -15.25
C THR A 204 -10.03 -18.22 -14.21
N ARG A 205 -9.59 -18.38 -12.96
CA ARG A 205 -10.45 -18.72 -11.80
C ARG A 205 -10.01 -17.95 -10.56
N GLU A 206 -9.88 -16.65 -10.68
CA GLU A 206 -9.51 -15.75 -9.58
C GLU A 206 -10.49 -14.58 -9.46
N ALA A 207 -10.47 -13.87 -8.33
CA ALA A 207 -11.33 -12.71 -8.10
C ALA A 207 -10.76 -11.42 -8.73
N GLY A 208 -9.43 -11.33 -8.89
CA GLY A 208 -8.73 -10.20 -9.50
C GLY A 208 -8.52 -10.34 -11.01
N GLY A 209 -7.74 -9.42 -11.56
CA GLY A 209 -7.24 -9.47 -12.95
C GLY A 209 -5.71 -9.43 -12.97
N ARG A 210 -5.08 -10.50 -12.47
CA ARG A 210 -3.63 -10.65 -12.41
C ARG A 210 -3.05 -11.09 -13.75
#